data_AF-A0A9K3PMA7-F1
#
_entry.id   AF-A0A9K3PMA7-F1
#
_cell.length_a   1.000
_cell.length_b   1.000
_cell.length_c   1.000
_cell.angle_alpha   90.00
_cell.angle_beta   90.00
_cell.angle_gamma   90.00
#
_symmetry.space_group_name_H-M   'P 1'
#
loop_
_entity.id
_entity.type
_entity.pdbx_description
1 polymer ?
#
loop_
_entity_poly.entity_id
_entity_poly.type
_entity_poly.pdbx_seq_one_letter_code
_entity_poly.pdbx_strand_id
1 'polypeptide(L)'
;MAETKIIQEDAIRSRLLTTLGIQKPQAAATPSESRSDNSNINPPTLFRLHGRESAFRQSLNDSTEERRRHSRRPSRKPIVKFDCDVLVQPIASHKSFSQRIKNTLWTSTDELKDNAYRNQVEFEAEGWDYRKALEEEDMYIDAETGELVHPFWIEQQGRKEELRT
;
A
#
# COMPACT_ATOMS: atom_id res chain seq x y z
N MET A 1 2.74 34.62 24.81
CA MET A 1 3.79 33.88 25.57
C MET A 1 3.64 32.35 25.49
N ALA A 2 2.52 31.78 25.01
CA ALA A 2 2.36 30.33 24.85
C ALA A 2 2.97 29.78 23.54
N GLU A 3 2.96 30.59 22.48
CA GLU A 3 3.37 30.20 21.13
C GLU A 3 4.87 29.87 21.01
N THR A 4 5.71 30.55 21.80
CA THR A 4 7.15 30.30 21.84
C THR A 4 7.53 28.99 22.55
N LYS A 5 6.66 28.46 23.42
CA LYS A 5 6.89 27.18 24.10
C LYS A 5 6.61 26.00 23.17
N ILE A 6 5.56 26.08 22.37
CA ILE A 6 5.16 25.05 21.40
C ILE A 6 6.28 24.84 20.36
N ILE A 7 6.83 25.93 19.82
CA ILE A 7 7.93 25.87 18.84
C ILE A 7 9.20 25.26 19.44
N GLN A 8 9.45 25.51 20.72
CA GLN A 8 10.63 24.98 21.42
C GLN A 8 10.46 23.48 21.75
N GLU A 9 9.25 23.05 22.13
CA GLU A 9 8.91 21.64 22.33
C GLU A 9 8.98 20.84 21.02
N ASP A 10 8.50 21.40 19.91
CA ASP A 10 8.60 20.80 18.58
C ASP A 10 10.06 20.62 18.13
N ALA A 11 10.93 21.58 18.44
CA ALA A 11 12.36 21.50 18.15
C ALA A 11 13.08 20.42 18.98
N ILE A 12 12.68 20.25 20.25
CA ILE A 12 13.23 19.19 21.12
C ILE A 12 12.74 17.82 20.65
N ARG A 13 11.45 17.70 20.35
CA ARG A 13 10.82 16.45 19.88
C ARG A 13 11.39 15.99 18.54
N SER A 14 11.56 16.90 17.58
CA SER A 14 12.14 16.58 16.27
C SER A 14 13.59 16.08 16.38
N ARG A 15 14.40 16.68 17.25
CA ARG A 15 15.78 16.24 17.49
C ARG A 15 15.84 14.86 18.14
N LEU A 16 14.95 14.58 19.10
CA LEU A 16 14.85 13.27 19.75
C LEU A 16 14.43 12.18 18.76
N LEU A 17 13.37 12.41 17.99
CA LEU A 17 12.88 11.47 16.97
C LEU A 17 13.96 11.14 15.94
N THR A 18 14.71 12.14 15.49
CA THR A 18 15.85 11.94 14.56
C THR A 18 16.96 11.11 15.19
N THR A 19 17.24 11.31 16.47
CA THR A 19 18.28 10.56 17.22
C THR A 19 17.89 9.09 17.41
N LEU A 20 16.59 8.81 17.50
CA LEU A 20 16.01 7.47 17.60
C LEU A 20 15.78 6.81 16.23
N GLY A 21 16.15 7.47 15.12
CA GLY A 21 15.98 6.94 13.77
C GLY A 21 14.57 7.03 13.20
N ILE A 22 13.63 7.68 13.91
CA ILE A 22 12.23 7.80 13.50
C ILE A 22 12.10 9.00 12.55
N GLN A 23 11.82 8.74 11.28
CA GLN A 23 11.67 9.76 10.24
C GLN A 23 10.20 10.08 9.99
N LYS A 24 9.85 11.37 9.93
CA LYS A 24 8.53 11.82 9.46
C LYS A 24 8.48 11.67 7.93
N PRO A 25 7.42 11.09 7.33
CA PRO A 25 7.29 11.09 5.88
C PRO A 25 7.21 12.54 5.38
N GLN A 26 8.04 12.87 4.40
CA GLN A 26 8.00 14.19 3.78
C GLN A 26 6.66 14.37 3.08
N ALA A 27 5.86 15.33 3.55
CA ALA A 27 4.66 15.76 2.86
C ALA A 27 5.04 16.20 1.43
N ALA A 28 4.46 15.56 0.42
CA ALA A 28 4.69 15.84 -0.98
C ALA A 28 4.34 17.32 -1.28
N ALA A 29 5.38 18.13 -1.49
CA ALA A 29 5.23 19.50 -1.95
C ALA A 29 4.67 19.53 -3.39
N THR A 30 3.73 20.43 -3.61
CA THR A 30 3.10 20.78 -4.88
C THR A 30 4.12 20.97 -6.03
N PRO A 31 3.92 20.40 -7.24
CA PRO A 31 4.88 20.56 -8.32
C PRO A 31 4.56 21.81 -9.16
N SER A 32 5.42 22.83 -9.06
CA SER A 32 5.59 23.87 -10.08
C SER A 32 6.61 23.43 -11.12
N GLU A 33 6.30 23.67 -12.39
CA GLU A 33 7.07 23.32 -13.59
C GLU A 33 8.53 23.83 -13.58
N SER A 34 9.51 22.97 -13.93
CA SER A 34 10.22 23.04 -15.22
C SER A 34 11.50 22.17 -15.26
N ARG A 35 11.66 21.53 -16.44
CA ARG A 35 12.90 21.05 -17.10
C ARG A 35 13.50 19.69 -16.70
N SER A 36 13.41 18.82 -17.71
CA SER A 36 14.12 17.59 -18.06
C SER A 36 15.52 17.40 -17.49
N ASP A 37 15.76 16.23 -16.88
CA ASP A 37 16.85 15.36 -17.30
C ASP A 37 16.54 13.89 -17.00
N ASN A 38 16.93 13.04 -17.94
CA ASN A 38 16.59 11.63 -18.05
C ASN A 38 17.72 10.78 -17.44
N SER A 39 17.46 10.10 -16.33
CA SER A 39 18.30 8.97 -15.89
C SER A 39 17.43 7.81 -15.40
N ASN A 40 17.62 6.70 -16.11
CA ASN A 40 16.89 5.46 -16.05
C ASN A 40 17.44 4.63 -14.87
N ILE A 41 16.71 4.56 -13.76
CA ILE A 41 16.93 3.58 -12.68
C ILE A 41 15.56 3.01 -12.32
N ASN A 42 15.26 1.82 -12.84
CA ASN A 42 14.04 1.08 -12.49
C ASN A 42 14.18 0.45 -11.09
N PRO A 43 13.31 0.73 -10.12
CA PRO A 43 13.14 -0.10 -8.94
C PRO A 43 12.30 -1.36 -9.28
N PRO A 44 12.46 -2.46 -8.54
CA PRO A 44 11.82 -3.74 -8.84
C PRO A 44 10.30 -3.65 -8.65
N THR A 45 9.58 -4.16 -9.65
CA THR A 45 8.12 -4.21 -9.75
C THR A 45 7.48 -5.03 -8.62
N LEU A 46 6.82 -4.35 -7.67
CA LEU A 46 5.72 -4.90 -6.88
C LEU A 46 4.40 -4.30 -7.39
N PHE A 47 3.50 -5.20 -7.82
CA PHE A 47 2.05 -5.07 -7.97
C PHE A 47 1.49 -3.70 -8.41
N ARG A 48 1.37 -3.52 -9.74
CA ARG A 48 0.43 -2.56 -10.35
C ARG A 48 -0.61 -3.31 -11.19
N LEU A 49 -1.58 -3.93 -10.52
CA LEU A 49 -2.87 -4.28 -11.11
C LEU A 49 -3.77 -3.05 -11.01
N HIS A 50 -4.53 -2.75 -12.07
CA HIS A 50 -5.34 -1.56 -12.34
C HIS A 50 -4.58 -0.46 -13.09
N GLY A 51 -4.77 -0.42 -14.42
CA GLY A 51 -4.39 0.75 -15.23
C GLY A 51 -3.90 0.53 -16.67
N ARG A 52 -4.02 -0.67 -17.28
CA ARG A 52 -3.60 -0.90 -18.69
C ARG A 52 -4.64 -1.60 -19.57
N GLU A 53 -5.92 -1.28 -19.41
CA GLU A 53 -6.94 -1.80 -20.34
C GLU A 53 -7.10 -1.00 -21.65
N SER A 54 -6.51 0.20 -21.77
CA SER A 54 -6.74 1.06 -22.95
C SER A 54 -5.72 0.88 -24.08
N ALA A 55 -4.45 0.56 -23.77
CA ALA A 55 -3.39 0.51 -24.78
C ALA A 55 -3.37 -0.79 -25.61
N PHE A 56 -3.93 -1.89 -25.11
CA PHE A 56 -3.97 -3.17 -25.85
C PHE A 56 -5.10 -3.22 -26.89
N ARG A 57 -6.05 -2.26 -26.85
CA ARG A 57 -7.22 -2.24 -27.74
C ARG A 57 -7.04 -1.46 -29.04
N GLN A 58 -5.95 -0.70 -29.20
CA GLN A 58 -5.76 0.16 -30.38
C GLN A 58 -4.99 -0.49 -31.54
N SER A 59 -4.35 -1.65 -31.35
CA SER A 59 -3.47 -2.25 -32.36
C SER A 59 -4.15 -3.17 -33.39
N LEU A 60 -5.49 -3.23 -33.45
CA LEU A 60 -6.19 -4.12 -34.40
C LEU A 60 -6.93 -3.40 -35.54
N ASN A 61 -6.72 -2.09 -35.72
CA ASN A 61 -7.49 -1.32 -36.69
C ASN A 61 -6.68 -0.45 -37.65
N ASP A 62 -5.40 -0.72 -37.86
CA ASP A 62 -4.65 -0.04 -38.93
C ASP A 62 -4.49 -0.97 -40.15
N SER A 63 -5.44 -0.86 -41.06
CA SER A 63 -5.31 -1.40 -42.43
C SER A 63 -4.98 -0.22 -43.35
N THR A 64 -3.73 0.20 -43.35
CA THR A 64 -3.21 1.03 -44.45
C THR A 64 -3.21 0.19 -45.73
N GLU A 65 -3.76 0.80 -46.78
CA GLU A 65 -4.05 0.20 -48.08
C GLU A 65 -2.85 -0.51 -48.72
N GLU A 66 -2.89 -1.84 -48.82
CA GLU A 66 -2.28 -2.53 -49.95
C GLU A 66 -3.35 -3.18 -50.84
N ARG A 67 -3.50 -2.53 -51.99
CA ARG A 67 -4.43 -2.79 -53.08
C ARG A 67 -4.19 -4.15 -53.74
N ARG A 68 -4.67 -5.24 -53.13
CA ARG A 68 -4.83 -6.53 -53.83
C ARG A 68 -6.30 -6.82 -54.07
N ARG A 69 -6.67 -6.86 -55.36
CA ARG A 69 -7.99 -7.29 -55.85
C ARG A 69 -8.20 -8.77 -55.47
N HIS A 70 -8.69 -9.02 -54.26
CA HIS A 70 -9.24 -10.31 -53.88
C HIS A 70 -10.76 -10.19 -53.82
N SER A 71 -11.41 -11.15 -54.47
CA SER A 71 -12.85 -11.35 -54.51
C SER A 71 -13.47 -11.01 -53.15
N ARG A 72 -14.37 -10.02 -53.15
CA ARG A 72 -15.13 -9.60 -51.97
C ARG A 72 -16.09 -10.72 -51.57
N ARG A 73 -15.57 -11.78 -50.95
CA ARG A 73 -16.39 -12.67 -50.14
C ARG A 73 -16.86 -11.85 -48.95
N PRO A 74 -18.16 -11.87 -48.59
CA PRO A 74 -18.65 -11.13 -47.44
C PRO A 74 -17.84 -11.56 -46.22
N SER A 75 -17.14 -10.60 -45.59
CA SER A 75 -16.41 -10.85 -44.36
C SER A 75 -17.44 -11.21 -43.30
N ARG A 76 -17.49 -12.49 -42.93
CA ARG A 76 -18.31 -12.94 -41.82
C ARG A 76 -17.79 -12.22 -40.58
N LYS A 77 -18.69 -11.54 -39.85
CA LYS A 77 -18.35 -10.93 -38.56
C LYS A 77 -17.72 -12.01 -37.68
N PRO A 78 -16.59 -11.75 -36.99
CA PRO A 78 -16.00 -12.73 -36.09
C PRO A 78 -17.03 -13.08 -35.02
N ILE A 79 -17.44 -14.34 -34.97
CA ILE A 79 -18.35 -14.86 -33.94
C ILE A 79 -17.47 -15.47 -32.86
N VAL A 80 -17.51 -14.91 -31.66
CA VAL A 80 -16.88 -15.50 -30.47
C VAL A 80 -17.56 -16.85 -30.21
N LYS A 81 -16.76 -17.90 -30.09
CA LYS A 81 -17.22 -19.24 -29.73
C LYS A 81 -16.50 -19.65 -28.46
N PHE A 82 -17.23 -20.31 -27.58
CA PHE A 82 -16.67 -20.90 -26.37
C PHE A 82 -16.27 -22.34 -26.67
N ASP A 83 -15.14 -22.75 -26.12
CA ASP A 83 -14.79 -24.16 -26.08
C ASP A 83 -15.74 -24.88 -25.14
N CYS A 84 -16.20 -26.07 -25.56
CA CYS A 84 -17.07 -26.91 -24.74
C CYS A 84 -16.25 -27.77 -23.79
N ASP A 85 -14.95 -27.93 -24.06
CA ASP A 85 -14.03 -28.70 -23.23
C ASP A 85 -13.44 -27.80 -22.14
N VAL A 86 -13.80 -28.09 -20.90
CA VAL A 86 -13.32 -27.37 -19.72
C VAL A 86 -12.35 -28.24 -18.93
N LEU A 87 -11.21 -27.66 -18.55
CA LEU A 87 -10.27 -28.31 -17.64
C LEU A 87 -10.76 -28.12 -16.20
N VAL A 88 -11.08 -29.23 -15.53
CA VAL A 88 -11.48 -29.23 -14.13
C VAL A 88 -10.26 -29.53 -13.26
N GLN A 89 -9.85 -28.55 -12.44
CA GLN A 89 -8.79 -28.73 -11.47
C GLN A 89 -9.39 -28.74 -10.04
N PRO A 90 -9.18 -29.80 -9.24
CA PRO A 90 -9.70 -29.86 -7.89
C PRO A 90 -8.97 -28.84 -7.00
N ILE A 91 -9.75 -28.12 -6.18
CA ILE A 91 -9.22 -27.22 -5.16
C ILE A 91 -8.93 -28.05 -3.91
N ALA A 92 -7.68 -28.02 -3.44
CA ALA A 92 -7.30 -28.70 -2.22
C ALA A 92 -8.05 -28.11 -1.01
N SER A 93 -8.52 -29.00 -0.12
CA SER A 93 -9.16 -28.56 1.12
C SER A 93 -8.14 -27.88 2.04
N HIS A 94 -8.53 -26.80 2.72
CA HIS A 94 -7.67 -26.14 3.71
C HIS A 94 -7.17 -27.10 4.82
N LYS A 95 -7.91 -28.20 5.07
CA LYS A 95 -7.53 -29.23 6.05
C LYS A 95 -6.29 -30.02 5.63
N SER A 96 -6.05 -30.20 4.34
CA SER A 96 -4.91 -30.96 3.81
C SER A 96 -3.60 -30.17 3.77
N PHE A 97 -3.61 -28.88 4.09
CA PHE A 97 -2.38 -28.08 4.14
C PHE A 97 -1.51 -28.43 5.34
N SER A 98 -0.19 -28.41 5.11
CA SER A 98 0.80 -28.55 6.17
C SER A 98 0.74 -27.36 7.13
N GLN A 99 1.24 -27.55 8.35
CA GLN A 99 1.25 -26.47 9.34
C GLN A 99 2.08 -25.27 8.88
N ARG A 100 3.15 -25.51 8.12
CA ARG A 100 3.93 -24.44 7.49
C ARG A 100 3.08 -23.58 6.56
N ILE A 101 2.34 -24.20 5.65
CA ILE A 101 1.44 -23.48 4.72
C ILE A 101 0.37 -22.74 5.51
N LYS A 102 -0.19 -23.37 6.55
CA LYS A 102 -1.20 -22.74 7.40
C LYS A 102 -0.69 -21.48 8.08
N ASN A 103 0.48 -21.56 8.70
CA ASN A 103 1.09 -20.44 9.41
C ASN A 103 1.53 -19.31 8.45
N THR A 104 1.77 -19.60 7.18
CA THR A 104 2.07 -18.57 6.17
C THR A 104 0.80 -17.92 5.60
N LEU A 105 -0.30 -18.67 5.47
CA LEU A 105 -1.55 -18.17 4.88
C LEU A 105 -2.46 -17.50 5.91
N TRP A 106 -2.41 -17.92 7.16
CA TRP A 106 -3.32 -17.48 8.21
C TRP A 106 -2.57 -16.97 9.42
N THR A 107 -3.03 -15.82 9.90
CA THR A 107 -2.71 -15.24 11.21
C THR A 107 -3.09 -16.22 12.32
N SER A 108 -2.24 -16.34 13.33
CA SER A 108 -2.51 -17.19 14.49
C SER A 108 -3.62 -16.57 15.37
N THR A 109 -4.25 -17.39 16.22
CA THR A 109 -5.28 -16.88 17.14
C THR A 109 -4.74 -15.91 18.18
N ASP A 110 -3.47 -16.07 18.56
CA ASP A 110 -2.83 -15.23 19.57
C ASP A 110 -2.46 -13.87 18.97
N GLU A 111 -1.87 -13.88 17.78
CA GLU A 111 -1.63 -12.65 16.99
C GLU A 111 -2.93 -11.89 16.68
N LEU A 112 -4.03 -12.60 16.42
CA LEU A 112 -5.33 -11.95 16.22
C LEU A 112 -5.83 -11.25 17.49
N LYS A 113 -5.60 -11.84 18.67
CA LYS A 113 -5.96 -11.20 19.95
C LYS A 113 -5.09 -9.99 20.22
N ASP A 114 -3.80 -10.09 19.98
CA ASP A 114 -2.85 -9.00 20.18
C ASP A 114 -3.19 -7.83 19.25
N ASN A 115 -3.46 -8.11 17.98
CA ASN A 115 -3.91 -7.11 17.01
C ASN A 115 -5.26 -6.50 17.39
N ALA A 116 -6.23 -7.30 17.86
CA ALA A 116 -7.52 -6.77 18.30
C ALA A 116 -7.38 -5.84 19.51
N TYR A 117 -6.54 -6.21 20.48
CA TYR A 117 -6.24 -5.37 21.64
C TYR A 117 -5.57 -4.06 21.21
N ARG A 118 -4.57 -4.14 20.33
CA ARG A 118 -3.88 -2.96 19.79
C ARG A 118 -4.84 -2.02 19.09
N ASN A 119 -5.64 -2.54 18.16
CA ASN A 119 -6.64 -1.77 17.41
C ASN A 119 -7.68 -1.13 18.35
N GLN A 120 -8.09 -1.84 19.41
CA GLN A 120 -9.04 -1.30 20.38
C GLN A 120 -8.45 -0.07 21.10
N VAL A 121 -7.21 -0.17 21.59
CA VAL A 121 -6.56 0.93 22.29
C VAL A 121 -6.28 2.11 21.36
N GLU A 122 -5.87 1.85 20.13
CA GLU A 122 -5.66 2.89 19.11
C GLU A 122 -6.97 3.60 18.76
N PHE A 123 -8.05 2.86 18.55
CA PHE A 123 -9.36 3.43 18.25
C PHE A 123 -9.94 4.25 19.41
N GLU A 124 -9.67 3.83 20.65
CA GLU A 124 -10.00 4.60 21.85
C GLU A 124 -9.22 5.92 21.90
N ALA A 125 -7.93 5.90 21.55
CA ALA A 125 -7.08 7.09 21.51
C ALA A 125 -7.54 8.10 20.44
N GLU A 126 -8.13 7.63 19.34
CA GLU A 126 -8.73 8.44 18.27
C GLU A 126 -10.14 8.96 18.63
N GLY A 127 -10.65 8.63 19.82
CA GLY A 127 -11.93 9.10 20.32
C GLY A 127 -13.13 8.32 19.78
N TRP A 128 -12.93 7.05 19.42
CA TRP A 128 -13.99 6.15 18.93
C TRP A 128 -14.69 6.66 17.66
N ASP A 129 -14.00 7.48 16.85
CA ASP A 129 -14.53 8.07 15.62
C ASP A 129 -13.78 7.53 14.40
N TYR A 130 -14.41 6.59 13.69
CA TYR A 130 -13.82 5.96 12.49
C TYR A 130 -13.50 6.94 11.37
N ARG A 131 -14.05 8.18 11.40
CA ARG A 131 -13.73 9.23 10.41
C ARG A 131 -12.40 9.92 10.70
N LYS A 132 -11.87 9.74 11.91
CA LYS A 132 -10.59 10.26 12.35
C LYS A 132 -9.56 9.15 12.55
N ALA A 133 -9.84 7.95 12.01
CA ALA A 133 -8.89 6.87 11.97
C ALA A 133 -7.60 7.37 11.32
N LEU A 134 -6.47 7.16 12.01
CA LEU A 134 -5.20 7.66 11.58
C LEU A 134 -4.76 6.97 10.29
N GLU A 135 -4.34 7.75 9.29
CA GLU A 135 -3.82 7.21 8.03
C GLU A 135 -2.35 6.79 8.19
N GLU A 136 -1.87 5.94 7.28
CA GLU A 136 -0.51 5.39 7.31
C GLU A 136 0.56 6.48 7.27
N GLU A 137 0.27 7.61 6.61
CA GLU A 137 1.13 8.78 6.48
C GLU A 137 1.37 9.52 7.80
N ASP A 138 0.45 9.39 8.75
CA ASP A 138 0.53 10.03 10.06
C ASP A 138 1.04 9.08 11.16
N MET A 139 1.32 7.82 10.81
CA MET A 139 1.98 6.85 11.69
C MET A 139 3.50 7.02 11.69
N TYR A 140 4.15 6.57 12.77
CA TYR A 140 5.61 6.49 12.82
C TYR A 140 6.10 5.18 12.21
N ILE A 141 7.28 5.18 11.59
CA ILE A 141 7.94 3.96 11.13
C ILE A 141 9.02 3.60 12.14
N ASP A 142 8.99 2.37 12.64
CA ASP A 142 10.08 1.81 13.43
C ASP A 142 11.30 1.55 12.54
N ALA A 143 12.45 2.10 12.91
CA ALA A 143 13.68 2.00 12.13
C ALA A 143 14.28 0.59 12.11
N GLU A 144 13.99 -0.24 13.12
CA GLU A 144 14.54 -1.60 13.21
C GLU A 144 13.68 -2.63 12.47
N THR A 145 12.36 -2.55 12.63
CA THR A 145 11.41 -3.51 12.06
C THR A 145 10.80 -3.03 10.74
N GLY A 146 10.76 -1.73 10.50
CA GLY A 146 10.05 -1.10 9.39
C GLY A 146 8.52 -1.06 9.58
N GLU A 147 8.02 -1.40 10.76
CA GLU A 147 6.58 -1.45 11.05
C GLU A 147 5.99 -0.06 11.31
N LEU A 148 4.72 0.11 10.95
CA LEU A 148 3.95 1.31 11.27
C LEU A 148 3.44 1.25 12.71
N VAL A 149 3.79 2.28 13.48
CA VAL A 149 3.48 2.44 14.90
C VAL A 149 2.59 3.65 15.10
N HIS A 150 1.44 3.43 15.71
CA HIS A 150 0.51 4.50 16.05
C HIS A 150 1.14 5.48 17.08
N PRO A 151 1.00 6.81 16.93
CA PRO A 151 1.61 7.83 17.80
C PRO A 151 1.35 7.64 19.30
N PHE A 152 0.16 7.13 19.64
CA PHE A 152 -0.23 6.81 21.02
C PHE A 152 0.84 6.02 21.79
N TRP A 153 1.44 5.01 21.15
CA TRP A 153 2.40 4.13 21.82
C TRP A 153 3.72 4.85 22.15
N ILE A 154 4.13 5.79 21.30
CA ILE A 154 5.35 6.60 21.50
C ILE A 154 5.12 7.62 22.62
N GLU A 155 4.00 8.32 22.60
CA GLU A 155 3.66 9.34 23.60
C GLU A 155 3.49 8.75 24.99
N GLN A 156 2.92 7.55 25.06
CA GLN A 156 2.76 6.82 26.31
C GLN A 156 4.11 6.34 26.88
N GLN A 157 5.09 6.00 26.03
CA GLN A 157 6.45 5.67 26.48
C GLN A 157 7.18 6.90 27.02
N GLY A 158 7.16 8.03 26.30
CA GLY A 158 7.80 9.27 26.75
C GLY A 158 7.28 9.73 28.12
N ARG A 159 5.96 9.65 28.34
CA ARG A 159 5.34 9.98 29.64
C ARG A 159 5.84 9.08 30.78
N LYS A 160 6.11 7.79 30.52
CA LYS A 160 6.61 6.86 31.54
C LYS A 160 8.06 7.14 31.93
N GLU A 161 8.88 7.61 31.00
CA GLU A 161 10.28 7.97 31.27
C GLU A 161 10.39 9.28 32.07
N GLU A 162 9.53 10.26 31.77
CA GLU A 162 9.43 11.51 32.53
C GLU A 162 8.98 11.30 33.97
N LEU A 163 8.08 10.34 34.24
CA LEU A 163 7.61 10.00 35.58
C LEU A 163 8.62 9.18 36.41
N ARG A 164 9.70 8.68 35.78
CA ARG A 164 10.74 7.89 36.44
C ARG A 164 11.97 8.71 36.85
N THR A 165 12.06 9.96 36.39
CA THR A 165 13.14 10.91 36.71
C THR A 165 12.71 11.86 37.82
#